data_AF-A0A835AEY5-F1
#
_entry.id   AF-A0A835AEY5-F1
#
_cell.length_a   1.000
_cell.length_b   1.000
_cell.length_c   1.000
_cell.angle_alpha   90.00
_cell.angle_beta   90.00
_cell.angle_gamma   90.00
#
_symmetry.space_group_name_H-M   'P 1'
#
loop_
_entity.id
_entity.type
_entity.pdbx_description
1 polymer ?
#
loop_
_entity_poly.entity_id
_entity_poly.type
_entity_poly.pdbx_seq_one_letter_code
_entity_poly.pdbx_strand_id
1 'polypeptide(L)'
;MHAPKKFKKAFMAQLLVSLRAAGQASKSMGLRERRDAVRLSSDVAMALVSARRARAPPRSPPAWARALVARHAAERRNEALMHRIMGGAGYEMAAAAAAAERGRKEARSRRIVRRSRRVCRKRRGSLSAAGASGGGGRCSAMAAARRMVRARLQVLRSLVPGGEALRGLSLLSETLDYVVCLKTQVELLQCLCKGSRPQLG
;
A
#
# COMPACT_ATOMS: atom_id res chain seq x y z
N MET A 1 12.00 -4.83 17.02
CA MET A 1 11.42 -5.63 15.92
C MET A 1 12.38 -5.61 14.74
N HIS A 2 13.05 -6.72 14.45
CA HIS A 2 13.94 -6.84 13.29
C HIS A 2 13.38 -7.88 12.32
N ALA A 3 13.62 -7.69 11.02
CA ALA A 3 13.25 -8.70 10.05
C ALA A 3 14.13 -9.96 10.21
N PRO A 4 13.58 -11.16 9.97
CA PRO A 4 14.36 -12.39 9.97
C PRO A 4 15.54 -12.31 9.01
N LYS A 5 16.69 -12.92 9.35
CA LYS A 5 17.89 -12.95 8.50
C LYS A 5 17.59 -13.49 7.09
N LYS A 6 16.76 -14.53 7.00
CA LYS A 6 16.28 -15.11 5.73
C LYS A 6 15.55 -14.06 4.87
N PHE A 7 14.74 -13.20 5.48
CA PHE A 7 14.07 -12.10 4.77
C PHE A 7 15.08 -11.07 4.26
N LYS A 8 16.04 -10.63 5.10
CA LYS A 8 17.09 -9.68 4.70
C LYS A 8 17.87 -10.18 3.49
N LYS A 9 18.30 -11.45 3.51
CA LYS A 9 19.02 -12.10 2.40
C LYS A 9 18.17 -12.16 1.12
N ALA A 10 16.92 -12.63 1.23
CA ALA A 10 16.01 -12.72 0.09
C ALA A 10 15.69 -11.35 -0.51
N PHE A 11 15.48 -10.34 0.34
CA PHE A 11 15.24 -8.97 -0.08
C PHE A 11 16.45 -8.36 -0.77
N MET A 12 17.67 -8.55 -0.25
CA MET A 12 18.88 -8.10 -0.91
C MET A 12 19.07 -8.73 -2.29
N ALA A 13 18.88 -10.06 -2.40
CA ALA A 13 18.99 -10.75 -3.68
C ALA A 13 18.00 -10.20 -4.71
N GLN A 14 16.73 -10.05 -4.32
CA GLN A 14 15.69 -9.50 -5.20
C GLN A 14 15.95 -8.03 -5.55
N LEU A 15 16.47 -7.24 -4.61
CA LEU A 15 16.83 -5.84 -4.83
C LEU A 15 17.95 -5.71 -5.87
N LEU A 16 19.01 -6.52 -5.77
CA LEU A 16 20.11 -6.52 -6.75
C LEU A 16 19.64 -6.89 -8.16
N VAL A 17 18.75 -7.88 -8.29
CA VAL A 17 18.12 -8.22 -9.59
C VAL A 17 17.34 -7.02 -10.14
N SER A 18 16.55 -6.36 -9.28
CA SER A 18 15.72 -5.23 -9.69
C SER A 18 16.56 -4.00 -10.07
N LEU A 19 17.65 -3.75 -9.35
CA LEU A 19 18.61 -2.67 -9.64
C LEU A 19 19.41 -2.95 -10.91
N ARG A 20 19.79 -4.20 -11.21
CA ARG A 20 20.43 -4.55 -12.48
C ARG A 20 19.50 -4.29 -13.67
N ALA A 21 18.23 -4.67 -13.55
CA ALA A 21 17.22 -4.37 -14.57
C ALA A 21 17.05 -2.86 -14.80
N ALA A 22 17.04 -2.07 -13.72
CA ALA A 22 17.01 -0.61 -13.79
C ALA A 22 18.31 -0.02 -14.38
N GLY A 23 19.47 -0.57 -14.03
CA GLY A 23 20.77 -0.15 -14.54
C GLY A 23 20.90 -0.37 -16.05
N GLN A 24 20.40 -1.49 -16.57
CA GLN A 24 20.31 -1.74 -18.01
C GLN A 24 19.40 -0.72 -18.73
N ALA A 25 18.38 -0.18 -18.04
CA ALA A 25 17.53 0.89 -18.54
C ALA A 25 18.16 2.29 -18.41
N SER A 26 19.24 2.45 -17.64
CA SER A 26 19.69 3.75 -17.13
C SER A 26 20.43 4.64 -18.12
N LYS A 27 20.83 4.11 -19.29
CA LYS A 27 21.68 4.81 -20.27
C LYS A 27 21.04 6.12 -20.77
N SER A 28 19.72 6.18 -20.89
CA SER A 28 18.96 7.36 -21.31
C SER A 28 18.29 8.13 -20.16
N MET A 29 18.48 7.67 -18.90
CA MET A 29 17.72 8.19 -17.77
C MET A 29 18.40 9.39 -17.10
N GLY A 30 17.62 10.43 -16.84
CA GLY A 30 18.04 11.56 -16.01
C GLY A 30 18.16 11.18 -14.52
N LEU A 31 18.80 12.03 -13.71
CA LEU A 31 19.02 11.76 -12.27
C LEU A 31 17.72 11.50 -11.49
N ARG A 32 16.67 12.30 -11.78
CA ARG A 32 15.35 12.14 -11.15
C ARG A 32 14.75 10.78 -11.46
N GLU A 33 14.86 10.34 -12.70
CA GLU A 33 14.32 9.05 -13.16
C GLU A 33 15.10 7.89 -12.55
N ARG A 34 16.44 8.01 -12.45
CA ARG A 34 17.28 7.01 -11.76
C ARG A 34 16.90 6.86 -10.30
N ARG A 35 16.66 7.98 -9.60
CA ARG A 35 16.17 7.97 -8.21
C ARG A 35 14.81 7.29 -8.11
N ASP A 36 13.88 7.63 -9.00
CA ASP A 36 12.54 7.05 -9.01
C ASP A 36 12.61 5.53 -9.33
N ALA A 37 13.50 5.09 -10.22
CA ALA A 37 13.73 3.68 -10.51
C ALA A 37 14.37 2.92 -9.34
N VAL A 38 15.31 3.52 -8.61
CA VAL A 38 15.85 2.91 -7.38
C VAL A 38 14.73 2.71 -6.35
N ARG A 39 13.88 3.73 -6.16
CA ARG A 39 12.72 3.64 -5.26
C ARG A 39 11.77 2.52 -5.70
N LEU A 40 11.39 2.49 -6.97
CA LEU A 40 10.53 1.45 -7.52
C LEU A 40 11.13 0.06 -7.34
N SER A 41 12.40 -0.13 -7.72
CA SER A 41 13.10 -1.41 -7.60
C SER A 41 13.11 -1.89 -6.14
N SER A 42 13.30 -0.98 -5.18
CA SER A 42 13.26 -1.34 -3.76
C SER A 42 11.86 -1.69 -3.25
N ASP A 43 10.84 -0.93 -3.64
CA ASP A 43 9.45 -1.18 -3.26
C ASP A 43 8.92 -2.50 -3.85
N VAL A 44 9.21 -2.76 -5.13
CA VAL A 44 8.83 -3.98 -5.83
C VAL A 44 9.56 -5.19 -5.24
N ALA A 45 10.88 -5.11 -5.03
CA ALA A 45 11.64 -6.19 -4.43
C ALA A 45 11.13 -6.55 -3.03
N MET A 46 10.84 -5.54 -2.21
CA MET A 46 10.29 -5.70 -0.86
C MET A 46 8.92 -6.36 -0.90
N ALA A 47 8.03 -5.90 -1.77
CA ALA A 47 6.69 -6.47 -1.91
C ALA A 47 6.71 -7.92 -2.42
N LEU A 48 7.56 -8.25 -3.41
CA LEU A 48 7.68 -9.60 -3.95
C LEU A 48 8.18 -10.59 -2.89
N VAL A 49 9.16 -10.19 -2.08
CA VAL A 49 9.71 -11.05 -1.02
C VAL A 49 8.68 -11.24 0.09
N SER A 50 7.95 -10.19 0.46
CA SER A 50 6.84 -10.27 1.42
C SER A 50 5.71 -11.18 0.92
N ALA A 51 5.42 -11.16 -0.38
CA ALA A 51 4.43 -12.07 -0.98
C ALA A 51 4.91 -13.52 -1.00
N ARG A 52 6.20 -13.77 -1.25
CA ARG A 52 6.79 -15.13 -1.20
C ARG A 52 6.80 -15.72 0.21
N ARG A 53 6.98 -14.91 1.25
CA ARG A 53 6.91 -15.35 2.65
C ARG A 53 5.53 -15.93 3.02
N ALA A 54 4.48 -15.48 2.34
CA ALA A 54 3.12 -15.98 2.53
C ALA A 54 2.83 -17.30 1.80
N ARG A 55 3.76 -17.85 1.01
CA ARG A 55 3.51 -19.05 0.18
C ARG A 55 3.40 -20.36 0.98
N ALA A 56 3.59 -20.32 2.30
CA ALA A 56 3.19 -21.39 3.20
C ALA A 56 1.73 -21.16 3.66
N PRO A 57 0.78 -22.05 3.34
CA PRO A 57 -0.58 -21.94 3.86
C PRO A 57 -0.55 -21.89 5.39
N PRO A 58 -1.39 -21.07 6.05
CA PRO A 58 -2.61 -20.41 5.54
C PRO A 58 -2.45 -18.90 5.22
N ARG A 59 -1.23 -18.38 5.05
CA ARG A 59 -1.05 -16.91 4.95
C ARG A 59 -1.29 -16.39 3.53
N SER A 60 -2.10 -15.35 3.38
CA SER A 60 -2.17 -14.56 2.14
C SER A 60 -1.04 -13.53 2.11
N PRO A 61 -0.55 -13.11 0.94
CA PRO A 61 0.40 -12.00 0.84
C PRO A 61 -0.15 -10.75 1.56
N PRO A 62 0.71 -9.98 2.27
CA PRO A 62 0.26 -8.76 2.93
C PRO A 62 -0.45 -7.84 1.94
N ALA A 63 -1.60 -7.31 2.34
CA ALA A 63 -2.38 -6.40 1.52
C ALA A 63 -1.55 -5.17 1.12
N TRP A 64 -0.67 -4.68 2.00
CA TRP A 64 0.22 -3.57 1.68
C TRP A 64 1.18 -3.89 0.54
N ALA A 65 1.68 -5.13 0.46
CA ALA A 65 2.63 -5.54 -0.57
C ALA A 65 1.97 -5.52 -1.96
N ARG A 66 0.75 -6.07 -2.05
CA ARG A 66 -0.03 -6.03 -3.30
C ARG A 66 -0.42 -4.61 -3.70
N ALA A 67 -0.87 -3.81 -2.74
CA ALA A 67 -1.24 -2.42 -2.98
C ALA A 67 -0.04 -1.56 -3.43
N LEU A 68 1.15 -1.82 -2.87
CA LEU A 68 2.38 -1.13 -3.24
C LEU A 68 2.79 -1.43 -4.69
N VAL A 69 2.74 -2.69 -5.11
CA VAL A 69 3.02 -3.09 -6.51
C VAL A 69 1.95 -2.54 -7.46
N ALA A 70 0.68 -2.64 -7.09
CA ALA A 70 -0.42 -2.09 -7.89
C ALA A 70 -0.31 -0.56 -8.07
N ARG A 71 0.15 0.17 -7.04
CA ARG A 71 0.41 1.62 -7.14
C ARG A 71 1.48 1.92 -8.19
N HIS A 72 2.59 1.18 -8.18
CA HIS A 72 3.65 1.37 -9.18
C HIS A 72 3.20 0.97 -10.59
N ALA A 73 2.42 -0.12 -10.72
CA ALA A 73 1.85 -0.57 -12.00
C ALA A 73 0.80 0.41 -12.56
N ALA A 74 0.17 1.21 -11.72
CA ALA A 74 -0.77 2.24 -12.15
C ALA A 74 -0.09 3.41 -12.90
N GLU A 75 1.22 3.57 -12.75
CA GLU A 75 2.01 4.62 -13.40
C GLU A 75 2.63 4.10 -14.70
N ARG A 76 2.18 4.60 -15.86
CA ARG A 76 2.69 4.16 -17.19
C ARG A 76 4.19 4.25 -17.36
N ARG A 77 4.83 5.27 -16.75
CA ARG A 77 6.31 5.44 -16.80
C ARG A 77 7.09 4.27 -16.20
N ASN A 78 6.45 3.48 -15.32
CA ASN A 78 7.07 2.37 -14.63
C ASN A 78 6.93 1.05 -15.40
N GLU A 79 6.08 1.01 -16.43
CA GLU A 79 5.70 -0.19 -17.18
C GLU A 79 6.92 -0.99 -17.66
N ALA A 80 7.78 -0.37 -18.47
CA ALA A 80 8.95 -1.05 -19.04
C ALA A 80 9.90 -1.63 -17.97
N LEU A 81 10.08 -0.91 -16.86
CA LEU A 81 10.93 -1.38 -15.76
C LEU A 81 10.26 -2.52 -14.99
N MET A 82 8.96 -2.42 -14.71
CA MET A 82 8.20 -3.46 -14.02
C MET A 82 8.13 -4.76 -14.83
N HIS A 83 7.96 -4.67 -16.15
CA HIS A 83 8.06 -5.81 -17.07
C HIS A 83 9.41 -6.53 -16.95
N ARG A 84 10.52 -5.79 -16.84
CA ARG A 84 11.86 -6.39 -16.67
C ARG A 84 12.06 -7.01 -15.28
N ILE A 85 11.53 -6.38 -14.23
CA ILE A 85 11.72 -6.86 -12.85
C ILE A 85 10.86 -8.08 -12.53
N MET A 86 9.59 -8.08 -12.95
CA MET A 86 8.60 -9.07 -12.54
C MET A 86 8.13 -9.98 -13.68
N GLY A 87 8.55 -9.71 -14.92
CA GLY A 87 8.02 -10.34 -16.12
C GLY A 87 6.67 -9.75 -16.55
N GLY A 88 6.27 -10.03 -17.79
CA GLY A 88 4.99 -9.57 -18.34
C GLY A 88 3.79 -10.05 -17.54
N ALA A 89 3.68 -11.35 -17.26
CA ALA A 89 2.57 -11.89 -16.48
C ALA A 89 2.47 -11.27 -15.07
N GLY A 90 3.61 -11.01 -14.41
CA GLY A 90 3.65 -10.37 -13.11
C GLY A 90 3.15 -8.92 -13.14
N TYR A 91 3.56 -8.17 -14.17
CA TYR A 91 3.08 -6.81 -14.40
C TYR A 91 1.59 -6.76 -14.73
N GLU A 92 1.11 -7.59 -15.66
CA GLU A 92 -0.30 -7.62 -16.06
C GLU A 92 -1.23 -7.90 -14.87
N MET A 93 -0.85 -8.85 -14.00
CA MET A 93 -1.61 -9.13 -12.78
C MET A 93 -1.65 -7.91 -11.84
N ALA A 94 -0.55 -7.18 -11.70
CA ALA A 94 -0.49 -5.98 -10.88
C ALA A 94 -1.29 -4.82 -11.48
N ALA A 95 -1.22 -4.63 -12.80
CA ALA A 95 -1.98 -3.62 -13.54
C ALA A 95 -3.48 -3.91 -13.46
N ALA A 96 -3.89 -5.17 -13.62
CA ALA A 96 -5.27 -5.61 -13.45
C ALA A 96 -5.77 -5.36 -12.01
N ALA A 97 -4.95 -5.66 -11.00
CA ALA A 97 -5.30 -5.35 -9.61
C ALA A 97 -5.49 -3.85 -9.36
N ALA A 98 -4.63 -3.01 -9.94
CA ALA A 98 -4.75 -1.56 -9.88
C ALA A 98 -6.02 -1.05 -10.59
N ALA A 99 -6.35 -1.60 -11.75
CA ALA A 99 -7.56 -1.29 -12.50
C ALA A 99 -8.83 -1.70 -11.72
N ALA A 100 -8.85 -2.90 -11.14
CA ALA A 100 -9.96 -3.38 -10.33
C ALA A 100 -10.23 -2.47 -9.12
N GLU A 101 -9.18 -2.00 -8.45
CA GLU A 101 -9.33 -1.11 -7.31
C GLU A 101 -9.87 0.28 -7.70
N ARG A 102 -9.42 0.83 -8.85
CA ARG A 102 -10.01 2.05 -9.44
C ARG A 102 -11.49 1.85 -9.76
N GLY A 103 -11.85 0.74 -10.42
CA GLY A 103 -13.23 0.40 -10.73
C GLY A 103 -14.13 0.30 -9.49
N ARG A 104 -13.63 -0.29 -8.39
CA ARG A 104 -14.38 -0.34 -7.11
C ARG A 104 -14.62 1.05 -6.52
N LYS A 105 -13.61 1.94 -6.56
CA LYS A 105 -13.73 3.32 -6.08
C LYS A 105 -14.74 4.11 -6.90
N GLU A 106 -14.69 3.98 -8.22
CA GLU A 106 -15.66 4.61 -9.14
C GLU A 106 -17.08 4.08 -8.93
N ALA A 107 -17.26 2.76 -8.84
CA ALA A 107 -18.56 2.15 -8.58
C ALA A 107 -19.14 2.58 -7.22
N ARG A 108 -18.29 2.71 -6.19
CA ARG A 108 -18.68 3.24 -4.88
C ARG A 108 -19.09 4.71 -4.97
N SER A 109 -18.32 5.54 -5.67
CA SER A 109 -18.65 6.95 -5.88
C SER A 109 -20.00 7.11 -6.59
N ARG A 110 -20.22 6.38 -7.69
CA ARG A 110 -21.50 6.35 -8.42
C ARG A 110 -22.66 5.93 -7.53
N ARG A 111 -22.49 4.92 -6.67
CA ARG A 111 -23.51 4.51 -5.69
C ARG A 111 -23.84 5.62 -4.68
N ILE A 112 -22.83 6.31 -4.15
CA ILE A 112 -23.03 7.42 -3.21
C ILE A 112 -23.79 8.57 -3.88
N VAL A 113 -23.38 8.98 -5.09
CA VAL A 113 -24.06 10.04 -5.86
C VAL A 113 -25.49 9.65 -6.22
N ARG A 114 -25.75 8.40 -6.60
CA ARG A 114 -27.11 7.91 -6.84
C ARG A 114 -27.96 7.93 -5.57
N ARG A 115 -27.41 7.53 -4.42
CA ARG A 115 -28.10 7.55 -3.13
C ARG A 115 -28.39 8.99 -2.69
N SER A 116 -27.44 9.91 -2.79
CA SER A 116 -27.65 11.31 -2.41
C SER A 116 -28.72 11.96 -3.30
N ARG A 117 -28.70 11.74 -4.62
CA ARG A 117 -29.75 12.21 -5.54
C ARG A 117 -31.14 11.68 -5.15
N ARG A 118 -31.28 10.41 -4.76
CA ARG A 118 -32.57 9.86 -4.28
C ARG A 118 -33.02 10.53 -2.97
N VAL A 119 -32.12 10.75 -2.02
CA VAL A 119 -32.44 11.41 -0.74
C VAL A 119 -32.83 12.88 -0.93
N CYS A 120 -32.11 13.62 -1.78
CA CYS A 120 -32.44 15.02 -2.09
C CYS A 120 -33.79 15.14 -2.83
N ARG A 121 -34.12 14.20 -3.72
CA ARG A 121 -35.44 14.14 -4.37
C ARG A 121 -36.56 13.85 -3.38
N LYS A 122 -36.34 12.96 -2.40
CA LYS A 122 -37.34 12.64 -1.37
C LYS A 122 -37.57 13.79 -0.38
N ARG A 123 -36.52 14.54 -0.03
CA ARG A 123 -36.60 15.73 0.84
C ARG A 123 -37.30 16.93 0.19
N ARG A 124 -37.24 17.11 -1.14
CA ARG A 124 -38.02 18.14 -1.84
C ARG A 124 -39.53 17.87 -1.85
N GLY A 125 -39.96 16.63 -1.55
CA GLY A 125 -41.37 16.26 -1.39
C GLY A 125 -41.84 16.11 0.05
N SER A 126 -41.00 16.37 1.07
CA SER A 126 -41.32 16.09 2.48
C SER A 126 -40.90 17.18 3.46
N LEU A 127 -40.92 18.46 3.07
CA LEU A 127 -40.66 19.58 3.99
C LEU A 127 -41.77 19.83 5.04
N SER A 128 -42.70 18.90 5.18
CA SER A 128 -43.66 18.84 6.28
C SER A 128 -43.48 17.51 7.03
N ALA A 129 -42.70 17.53 8.11
CA ALA A 129 -42.78 16.67 9.31
C ALA A 129 -41.41 16.24 9.86
N ALA A 130 -41.30 16.34 11.18
CA ALA A 130 -40.28 15.80 12.09
C ALA A 130 -38.94 16.58 12.11
N GLY A 131 -38.63 17.40 13.13
CA GLY A 131 -39.08 17.32 14.52
C GLY A 131 -38.31 16.24 15.28
N ALA A 132 -37.41 16.70 16.15
CA ALA A 132 -36.83 16.08 17.35
C ALA A 132 -36.68 14.54 17.45
N SER A 133 -35.44 14.11 17.65
CA SER A 133 -35.01 13.05 18.61
C SER A 133 -33.49 12.93 18.48
N GLY A 134 -32.65 13.23 19.48
CA GLY A 134 -32.80 12.95 20.91
C GLY A 134 -32.36 11.51 21.16
N GLY A 135 -31.09 11.29 21.50
CA GLY A 135 -30.64 9.93 21.81
C GLY A 135 -29.13 9.76 22.04
N GLY A 136 -28.73 9.79 23.32
CA GLY A 136 -27.59 9.02 23.81
C GLY A 136 -26.37 9.84 24.20
N GLY A 137 -26.45 10.48 25.37
CA GLY A 137 -25.29 10.96 26.12
C GLY A 137 -24.36 9.80 26.49
N ARG A 138 -23.47 9.42 25.58
CA ARG A 138 -22.24 8.71 25.94
C ARG A 138 -21.32 9.72 26.57
N CYS A 139 -20.71 9.41 27.72
CA CYS A 139 -19.76 10.27 28.43
C CYS A 139 -18.87 11.01 27.41
N SER A 140 -18.95 12.35 27.40
CA SER A 140 -18.31 13.22 26.39
C SER A 140 -16.84 12.86 26.18
N ALA A 141 -16.14 12.48 27.25
CA ALA A 141 -14.76 12.01 27.25
C ALA A 141 -14.55 10.72 26.42
N MET A 142 -15.40 9.70 26.58
CA MET A 142 -15.32 8.45 25.81
C MET A 142 -15.65 8.68 24.33
N ALA A 143 -16.60 9.57 24.04
CA ALA A 143 -16.90 9.99 22.67
C ALA A 143 -15.73 10.77 22.04
N ALA A 144 -15.07 11.64 22.80
CA ALA A 144 -13.86 12.35 22.38
C ALA A 144 -12.69 11.38 22.14
N ALA A 145 -12.42 10.46 23.05
CA ALA A 145 -11.38 9.44 22.90
C ALA A 145 -11.61 8.58 21.64
N ARG A 146 -12.85 8.13 21.40
CA ARG A 146 -13.21 7.40 20.18
C ARG A 146 -13.00 8.24 18.91
N ARG A 147 -13.30 9.54 18.95
CA ARG A 147 -13.03 10.46 17.82
C ARG A 147 -11.53 10.58 17.55
N MET A 148 -10.71 10.76 18.59
CA MET A 148 -9.25 10.81 18.47
C MET A 148 -8.66 9.52 17.88
N VAL A 149 -9.10 8.36 18.39
CA VAL A 149 -8.67 7.05 17.88
C VAL A 149 -9.05 6.89 16.40
N ARG A 150 -10.27 7.28 16.01
CA ARG A 150 -10.70 7.24 14.60
C ARG A 150 -9.85 8.14 13.71
N ALA A 151 -9.53 9.35 14.16
CA ALA A 151 -8.68 10.28 13.43
C ALA A 151 -7.27 9.71 13.23
N ARG A 152 -6.65 9.21 14.31
CA ARG A 152 -5.33 8.55 14.24
C ARG A 152 -5.33 7.33 13.32
N LEU A 153 -6.36 6.50 13.40
CA LEU A 153 -6.52 5.36 12.49
C LEU A 153 -6.71 5.80 11.03
N GLN A 154 -7.38 6.94 10.78
CA GLN A 154 -7.53 7.47 9.43
C GLN A 154 -6.19 7.92 8.85
N VAL A 155 -5.36 8.61 9.64
CA VAL A 155 -3.98 8.93 9.25
C VAL A 155 -3.21 7.64 8.96
N LEU A 156 -3.27 6.65 9.84
CA LEU A 156 -2.58 5.38 9.63
C LEU A 156 -2.99 4.67 8.33
N ARG A 157 -4.28 4.69 7.99
CA ARG A 157 -4.78 4.12 6.72
C ARG A 157 -4.18 4.78 5.47
N SER A 158 -3.87 6.08 5.53
CA SER A 158 -3.23 6.79 4.42
C SER A 158 -1.72 6.55 4.31
N LEU A 159 -1.08 6.10 5.40
CA LEU A 159 0.37 5.84 5.42
C LEU A 159 0.72 4.43 4.95
N VAL A 160 -0.11 3.45 5.31
CA VAL A 160 0.10 2.06 4.90
C VAL A 160 -0.46 1.87 3.49
N PRO A 161 0.32 1.37 2.52
CA PRO A 161 -0.20 1.08 1.19
C PRO A 161 -1.45 0.18 1.27
N GLY A 162 -2.56 0.60 0.66
CA GLY A 162 -3.82 -0.15 0.69
C GLY A 162 -4.52 -0.17 2.06
N GLY A 163 -4.07 0.63 3.02
CA GLY A 163 -4.64 0.71 4.36
C GLY A 163 -6.08 1.20 4.38
N GLU A 164 -6.55 1.88 3.34
CA GLU A 164 -7.92 2.41 3.24
C GLU A 164 -8.98 1.30 3.21
N ALA A 165 -8.61 0.11 2.71
CA ALA A 165 -9.48 -1.05 2.70
C ALA A 165 -9.46 -1.83 4.03
N LEU A 166 -8.53 -1.53 4.93
CA LEU A 166 -8.30 -2.29 6.17
C LEU A 166 -9.10 -1.75 7.36
N ARG A 167 -9.47 -2.66 8.26
CA ARG A 167 -10.22 -2.35 9.49
C ARG A 167 -9.63 -3.09 10.70
N GLY A 168 -9.84 -2.50 11.89
CA GLY A 168 -9.51 -3.14 13.17
C GLY A 168 -8.06 -3.63 13.26
N LEU A 169 -7.89 -4.85 13.76
CA LEU A 169 -6.59 -5.48 14.00
C LEU A 169 -5.78 -5.72 12.72
N SER A 170 -6.44 -5.96 11.57
CA SER A 170 -5.75 -6.18 10.29
C SER A 170 -4.94 -4.98 9.85
N LEU A 171 -5.41 -3.75 10.15
CA LEU A 171 -4.62 -2.54 9.87
C LEU A 171 -3.35 -2.50 10.72
N LEU A 172 -3.44 -2.88 11.99
CA LEU A 172 -2.30 -2.87 12.90
C LEU A 172 -1.27 -3.95 12.53
N SER A 173 -1.73 -5.17 12.22
CA SER A 173 -0.82 -6.25 11.80
C SER A 173 -0.08 -5.90 10.50
N GLU A 174 -0.78 -5.37 9.50
CA GLU A 174 -0.18 -4.94 8.24
C GLU A 174 0.78 -3.76 8.44
N THR A 175 0.46 -2.84 9.37
CA THR A 175 1.37 -1.75 9.75
C THR A 175 2.66 -2.29 10.35
N LEU A 176 2.57 -3.23 11.30
CA LEU A 176 3.74 -3.80 11.96
C LEU A 176 4.65 -4.49 10.94
N ASP A 177 4.06 -5.29 10.05
CA ASP A 177 4.79 -5.95 8.97
C ASP A 177 5.46 -4.94 8.03
N TYR A 178 4.74 -3.87 7.65
CA TYR A 178 5.28 -2.84 6.78
C TYR A 178 6.44 -2.07 7.44
N VAL A 179 6.33 -1.70 8.71
CA VAL A 179 7.40 -1.02 9.46
C VAL A 179 8.66 -1.89 9.54
N VAL A 180 8.52 -3.20 9.78
CA VAL A 180 9.66 -4.12 9.79
C VAL A 180 10.35 -4.17 8.43
N CYS A 181 9.57 -4.17 7.34
CA CYS A 181 10.10 -4.16 5.99
C CYS A 181 10.79 -2.83 5.65
N LEU A 182 10.20 -1.69 6.01
CA LEU A 182 10.78 -0.36 5.82
C LEU A 182 12.11 -0.20 6.55
N LYS A 183 12.19 -0.63 7.82
CA LYS A 183 13.46 -0.61 8.58
C LYS A 183 14.53 -1.41 7.87
N THR A 184 14.18 -2.59 7.39
CA THR A 184 15.10 -3.46 6.63
C THR A 184 15.52 -2.82 5.31
N GLN A 185 14.60 -2.17 4.60
CA GLN A 185 14.87 -1.45 3.36
C GLN A 185 15.90 -0.34 3.58
N VAL A 186 15.72 0.48 4.61
CA VAL A 186 16.66 1.55 4.95
C VAL A 186 18.02 0.99 5.36
N GLU A 187 18.04 -0.01 6.25
CA GLU A 187 19.28 -0.66 6.69
C GLU A 187 20.11 -1.19 5.50
N LEU A 188 19.49 -1.93 4.59
CA LEU A 188 20.20 -2.52 3.45
C LEU A 188 20.63 -1.50 2.41
N LEU A 189 19.79 -0.50 2.10
CA LEU A 189 20.17 0.56 1.17
C LEU A 189 21.34 1.39 1.71
N GLN A 190 21.35 1.69 3.01
CA GLN A 190 22.49 2.35 3.65
C GLN A 190 23.76 1.50 3.58
N CYS A 191 23.66 0.18 3.75
CA CYS A 191 24.81 -0.72 3.60
C CYS A 191 25.40 -0.66 2.18
N LEU A 192 24.54 -0.64 1.16
CA LEU A 192 24.96 -0.52 -0.24
C LEU A 192 25.64 0.82 -0.52
N CYS A 193 25.11 1.93 0.02
CA CYS A 193 25.72 3.25 -0.17
C CYS A 193 27.08 3.39 0.53
N LYS A 194 27.26 2.75 1.69
CA LYS A 194 28.51 2.83 2.48
C LYS A 194 29.57 1.83 2.02
N GLY A 195 29.26 0.93 1.10
CA GLY A 195 30.13 -0.20 0.75
C GLY A 195 30.35 -1.21 1.88
N SER A 196 29.60 -1.09 2.99
CA SER A 196 29.70 -1.97 4.15
C SER A 196 28.92 -3.25 3.91
N ARG A 197 29.52 -4.41 4.19
CA ARG A 197 28.79 -5.69 4.18
C ARG A 197 27.64 -5.59 5.21
N PRO A 198 26.38 -5.86 4.82
CA PRO A 198 25.32 -5.94 5.80
C PRO A 198 25.68 -7.03 6.81
N GLN A 199 25.65 -6.73 8.12
CA GLN A 199 25.85 -7.73 9.15
C GLN A 199 24.68 -8.71 9.09
N LEU A 200 24.86 -9.76 8.29
CA LEU A 200 23.92 -10.87 8.09
C LEU A 200 24.20 -12.04 9.06
N GLY A 201 24.98 -11.76 10.12
CA GLY A 201 25.37 -12.70 11.18
C GLY A 201 24.18 -13.24 11.92
#